data_AF-A0A9C7Z6M8-F1
#
_entry.id   AF-A0A9C7Z6M8-F1
#
_cell.length_a   1.000
_cell.length_b   1.000
_cell.length_c   1.000
_cell.angle_alpha   90.00
_cell.angle_beta   90.00
_cell.angle_gamma   90.00
#
_symmetry.space_group_name_H-M   'P 1'
#
loop_
_entity.id
_entity.type
_entity.pdbx_description
1 polymer ?
#
loop_
_entity_poly.entity_id
_entity_poly.type
_entity_poly.pdbx_seq_one_letter_code
_entity_poly.pdbx_strand_id
1 'polypeptide(L)'
;MLIDEIKEFVAALPATLKEKRGVYSVKFTVAERRVFFSKKKLTYNAKFRVDDDNKELRFTEMLVESGSGMSGGDIDTGPGFGFTKETYRTGAGPRNGTITEQSKLFGAKYHYTFDSSKIRGAIEKLAIDAGYAFNYQMTSHGL
;
A
#
# COMPACT_ATOMS: atom_id res chain seq x y z
N MET A 1 14.98 13.38 11.75
CA MET A 1 15.16 11.91 11.83
C MET A 1 14.54 11.30 10.58
N LEU A 2 14.90 10.07 10.15
CA LEU A 2 14.38 9.47 8.90
C LEU A 2 12.85 9.56 8.81
N ILE A 3 12.17 9.34 9.93
CA ILE A 3 10.71 9.41 9.99
C ILE A 3 10.15 10.80 9.65
N ASP A 4 10.85 11.88 10.00
CA ASP A 4 10.40 13.26 9.72
C ASP A 4 10.53 13.58 8.23
N GLU A 5 11.60 13.11 7.59
CA GLU A 5 11.82 13.28 6.14
C GLU A 5 10.76 12.52 5.33
N ILE A 6 10.41 11.30 5.76
CA ILE A 6 9.32 10.54 5.13
C ILE A 6 7.98 11.24 5.34
N LYS A 7 7.72 11.80 6.52
CA LYS A 7 6.50 12.58 6.79
C LYS A 7 6.39 13.80 5.88
N GLU A 8 7.48 14.53 5.70
CA GLU A 8 7.54 15.70 4.82
C GLU A 8 7.30 15.32 3.36
N PHE A 9 7.95 14.25 2.88
CA PHE A 9 7.69 13.70 1.55
C PHE A 9 6.22 13.30 1.34
N VAL A 10 5.63 12.59 2.31
CA VAL A 10 4.23 12.16 2.25
C VAL A 10 3.26 13.34 2.32
N ALA A 11 3.60 14.40 3.07
CA ALA A 11 2.78 15.61 3.18
C ALA A 11 2.67 16.37 1.84
N ALA A 12 3.64 16.20 0.94
CA ALA A 12 3.58 16.74 -0.42
C ALA A 12 2.66 15.94 -1.36
N LEU A 13 2.24 14.74 -0.96
CA LEU A 13 1.30 13.91 -1.72
C LEU A 13 -0.15 14.25 -1.30
N PRO A 14 -1.15 14.01 -2.17
CA PRO A 14 -2.56 14.13 -1.81
C PRO A 14 -3.02 12.95 -0.93
N ALA A 15 -2.27 12.66 0.14
CA ALA A 15 -2.38 11.47 0.94
C ALA A 15 -2.72 11.75 2.40
N THR A 16 -3.47 10.81 2.97
CA THR A 16 -3.73 10.78 4.41
C THR A 16 -2.66 9.93 5.07
N LEU A 17 -1.86 10.54 5.93
CA LEU A 17 -0.95 9.86 6.82
C LEU A 17 -1.65 9.59 8.17
N LYS A 18 -1.59 8.36 8.67
CA LYS A 18 -2.03 7.98 10.01
C LYS A 18 -0.92 7.20 10.70
N GLU A 19 -0.73 7.40 11.99
CA GLU A 19 0.20 6.63 12.82
C GLU A 19 -0.60 5.81 13.84
N LYS A 20 -0.18 4.56 14.06
CA LYS A 20 -0.71 3.70 15.11
C LYS A 20 0.36 2.72 15.59
N ARG A 21 0.73 2.81 16.87
CA ARG A 21 1.68 1.89 17.55
C ARG A 21 3.05 1.79 16.85
N GLY A 22 3.54 2.89 16.29
CA GLY A 22 4.81 2.98 15.56
C GLY A 22 4.71 2.57 14.09
N VAL A 23 3.51 2.21 13.60
CA VAL A 23 3.27 1.92 12.18
C VAL A 23 2.60 3.11 11.53
N TYR A 24 3.22 3.62 10.48
CA TYR A 24 2.71 4.71 9.67
C TYR A 24 1.96 4.16 8.46
N SER A 25 0.81 4.74 8.16
CA SER A 25 -0.08 4.34 7.07
C SER A 25 -0.37 5.52 6.16
N VAL A 26 -0.01 5.40 4.88
CA VAL A 26 -0.22 6.40 3.84
C VAL A 26 -1.31 5.89 2.90
N LYS A 27 -2.41 6.63 2.79
CA LYS A 27 -3.54 6.26 1.92
C LYS A 27 -3.96 7.40 1.02
N PHE A 28 -4.13 7.13 -0.26
CA PHE A 28 -4.79 8.05 -1.19
C PHE A 28 -5.44 7.36 -2.39
N THR A 29 -6.45 8.00 -2.94
CA THR A 29 -7.17 7.50 -4.11
C THR A 29 -6.35 7.77 -5.36
N VAL A 30 -5.99 6.72 -6.09
CA VAL A 30 -5.22 6.79 -7.35
C VAL A 30 -6.11 6.82 -8.59
N ALA A 31 -7.32 6.28 -8.48
CA ALA A 31 -8.30 6.32 -9.55
C ALA A 31 -9.72 6.15 -9.00
N GLU A 32 -10.70 6.71 -9.68
CA GLU A 32 -12.11 6.43 -9.44
C GLU A 32 -12.78 6.09 -10.77
N ARG A 33 -13.73 5.14 -10.75
CA ARG A 33 -14.57 4.86 -11.90
C ARG A 33 -16.02 4.72 -11.49
N ARG A 34 -16.92 5.12 -12.39
CA ARG A 34 -18.35 4.95 -12.22
C ARG A 34 -18.77 3.59 -12.78
N VAL A 35 -19.53 2.83 -12.00
CA VAL A 35 -20.07 1.53 -12.39
C VAL A 35 -21.58 1.57 -12.13
N PHE A 36 -22.37 1.69 -13.21
CA PHE A 36 -23.81 1.95 -13.17
C PHE A 36 -24.17 3.18 -12.30
N PHE A 37 -24.74 2.92 -11.12
CA PHE A 37 -25.18 3.91 -10.12
C PHE A 37 -24.21 4.07 -8.94
N SER A 38 -23.09 3.34 -8.94
CA SER A 38 -22.09 3.35 -7.85
C SER A 38 -20.74 3.89 -8.33
N LYS A 39 -19.92 4.34 -7.37
CA LYS A 39 -18.51 4.69 -7.60
C LYS A 39 -17.63 3.62 -7.00
N LYS A 40 -16.63 3.18 -7.75
CA LYS A 40 -15.53 2.36 -7.25
C LYS A 40 -14.25 3.19 -7.21
N LYS A 41 -13.53 3.12 -6.10
CA LYS A 41 -12.30 3.86 -5.83
C LYS A 41 -11.15 2.90 -5.70
N LEU A 42 -10.08 3.15 -6.44
CA LEU A 42 -8.81 2.46 -6.27
C LEU A 42 -7.93 3.31 -5.35
N THR A 43 -7.56 2.76 -4.20
CA THR A 43 -6.77 3.43 -3.17
C THR A 43 -5.41 2.77 -3.07
N TYR A 44 -4.36 3.56 -3.16
CA TYR A 44 -3.03 3.12 -2.77
C TYR A 44 -2.89 3.18 -1.26
N ASN A 45 -2.39 2.10 -0.67
CA ASN A 45 -2.16 1.98 0.76
C ASN A 45 -0.75 1.47 0.99
N ALA A 46 0.11 2.33 1.53
CA ALA A 46 1.45 1.96 1.98
C ALA A 46 1.51 2.01 3.50
N LYS A 47 2.21 1.06 4.11
CA LYS A 47 2.58 1.12 5.51
C LYS A 47 4.07 0.95 5.70
N PHE A 48 4.58 1.63 6.71
CA PHE A 48 5.99 1.51 7.06
C PHE A 48 6.22 1.69 8.54
N ARG A 49 7.34 1.15 9.00
CA ARG A 49 7.86 1.31 10.35
C ARG A 49 9.35 1.56 10.28
N VAL A 50 9.81 2.52 11.08
CA VAL A 50 11.24 2.79 11.28
C VAL A 50 11.65 2.10 12.57
N ASP A 51 12.69 1.28 12.48
CA ASP A 51 13.38 0.67 13.60
C ASP A 51 14.75 1.35 13.71
N ASP A 52 14.86 2.32 14.61
CA ASP A 52 16.08 3.09 14.83
C ASP A 52 17.18 2.26 15.49
N ASP A 53 16.83 1.25 16.28
CA ASP A 53 17.78 0.38 16.97
C ASP A 53 18.53 -0.51 15.97
N ASN A 54 17.79 -1.09 15.03
CA ASN A 54 18.34 -1.95 13.97
C ASN A 54 18.74 -1.18 12.70
N LYS A 55 18.49 0.15 12.66
CA LYS A 55 18.60 0.98 11.44
C LYS A 55 17.90 0.34 10.24
N GLU A 56 16.66 -0.07 10.44
CA GLU A 56 15.86 -0.75 9.42
C GLU A 56 14.56 0.01 9.16
N LEU A 57 14.20 0.16 7.89
CA LEU A 57 12.87 0.63 7.48
C LEU A 57 12.11 -0.54 6.86
N ARG A 58 11.05 -0.99 7.53
CA ARG A 58 10.14 -2.00 7.00
C ARG A 58 9.03 -1.32 6.25
N PHE A 59 8.75 -1.78 5.03
CA PHE A 59 7.79 -1.16 4.13
C PHE A 59 6.89 -2.21 3.47
N THR A 60 5.60 -1.93 3.35
CA THR A 60 4.64 -2.74 2.60
C THR A 60 3.66 -1.85 1.85
N GLU A 61 3.12 -2.31 0.73
CA GLU A 61 2.14 -1.56 -0.05
C GLU A 61 1.19 -2.47 -0.83
N MET A 62 0.00 -1.94 -1.10
CA MET A 62 -1.01 -2.61 -1.92
C MET A 62 -2.00 -1.61 -2.55
N LEU A 63 -2.71 -2.08 -3.57
CA LEU A 63 -3.84 -1.35 -4.15
C LEU A 63 -5.17 -1.97 -3.66
N VAL A 64 -6.05 -1.12 -3.13
CA VAL A 64 -7.35 -1.53 -2.57
C VAL A 64 -8.47 -0.89 -3.37
N GLU A 65 -9.30 -1.71 -4.03
CA GLU A 65 -10.55 -1.25 -4.66
C GLU A 65 -11.67 -1.25 -3.60
N SER A 66 -12.32 -0.11 -3.38
CA SER A 66 -13.48 0.03 -2.49
C SER A 66 -14.70 0.55 -3.27
N GLY A 67 -15.90 0.08 -2.93
CA GLY A 67 -17.15 0.49 -3.58
C GLY A 67 -18.37 0.10 -2.74
N SER A 68 -19.54 0.69 -3.05
CA SER A 68 -20.79 0.38 -2.33
C SER A 68 -21.14 -1.09 -2.51
N GLY A 69 -20.82 -1.93 -1.52
CA GLY A 69 -21.19 -3.35 -1.46
C GLY A 69 -20.06 -4.36 -1.24
N MET A 70 -18.76 -3.98 -1.24
CA MET A 70 -17.66 -4.93 -1.00
C MET A 70 -16.59 -4.35 -0.05
N SER A 71 -16.16 -5.19 0.89
CA SER A 71 -15.32 -4.89 2.06
C SER A 71 -14.07 -4.05 1.75
N GLY A 72 -14.00 -2.87 2.37
CA GLY A 72 -12.76 -2.14 2.54
C GLY A 72 -11.93 -2.79 3.63
N GLY A 73 -10.94 -3.60 3.25
CA GLY A 73 -9.99 -4.18 4.20
C GLY A 73 -9.03 -3.11 4.73
N ASP A 74 -9.07 -2.86 6.04
CA ASP A 74 -8.01 -2.11 6.72
C ASP A 74 -6.89 -3.08 7.13
N ILE A 75 -5.65 -2.74 6.77
CA ILE A 75 -4.43 -3.51 7.10
C ILE A 75 -4.24 -3.68 8.63
N ASP A 76 -4.92 -2.89 9.48
CA ASP A 76 -4.81 -2.96 10.95
C ASP A 76 -5.61 -4.08 11.62
N THR A 77 -6.27 -4.94 10.86
CA THR A 77 -7.03 -6.06 11.41
C THR A 77 -6.18 -7.33 11.33
N GLY A 78 -5.51 -7.69 12.43
CA GLY A 78 -4.85 -9.00 12.54
C GLY A 78 -5.84 -10.15 12.27
N PRO A 79 -5.34 -11.39 12.06
CA PRO A 79 -5.39 -12.09 10.78
C PRO A 79 -6.74 -11.91 10.04
N GLY A 80 -7.00 -10.68 9.59
CA GLY A 80 -8.25 -10.24 9.00
C GLY A 80 -7.99 -10.04 7.53
N PHE A 81 -7.89 -11.16 6.82
CA PHE A 81 -7.92 -11.25 5.37
C PHE A 81 -9.17 -10.52 4.85
N GLY A 82 -9.04 -9.22 4.61
CA GLY A 82 -10.01 -8.38 3.91
C GLY A 82 -10.01 -8.63 2.40
N PHE A 83 -9.56 -9.82 1.98
CA PHE A 83 -9.98 -10.38 0.71
C PHE A 83 -11.45 -10.68 0.87
N THR A 84 -12.29 -9.85 0.25
CA THR A 84 -13.56 -10.36 -0.23
C THR A 84 -13.21 -11.64 -0.97
N LYS A 85 -13.75 -12.74 -0.47
CA LYS A 85 -13.73 -14.10 -0.99
C LYS A 85 -14.36 -14.16 -2.39
N GLU A 86 -13.98 -13.28 -3.31
CA GLU A 86 -13.93 -13.67 -4.71
C GLU A 86 -12.67 -14.48 -4.85
N THR A 87 -12.85 -15.76 -4.52
CA THR A 87 -11.97 -16.83 -4.96
C THR A 87 -11.86 -16.70 -6.47
N TYR A 88 -10.85 -15.99 -6.98
CA TYR A 88 -10.30 -16.36 -8.28
C TYR A 88 -9.67 -17.73 -8.02
N ARG A 89 -10.51 -18.77 -8.20
CA ARG A 89 -10.09 -20.16 -8.31
C ARG A 89 -9.18 -20.22 -9.53
N THR A 90 -7.92 -19.89 -9.33
CA THR A 90 -6.84 -20.28 -10.22
C THR A 90 -6.13 -21.39 -9.46
N GLY A 91 -6.33 -22.61 -9.97
CA GLY A 91 -5.95 -23.84 -9.30
C GLY A 91 -4.46 -23.92 -8.97
N ALA A 92 -4.17 -24.74 -7.96
CA ALA A 92 -2.87 -25.30 -7.61
C ALA A 92 -1.70 -24.30 -7.50
N GLY A 93 -1.55 -23.72 -6.30
CA GLY A 93 -0.31 -23.10 -5.84
C GLY A 93 -0.47 -21.65 -5.34
N PRO A 94 0.30 -21.20 -4.34
CA PRO A 94 0.27 -19.82 -3.87
C PRO A 94 0.88 -18.91 -4.94
N ARG A 95 0.07 -18.42 -5.86
CA ARG A 95 0.46 -17.31 -6.75
C ARG A 95 0.27 -16.00 -5.97
N ASN A 96 1.32 -15.60 -5.26
CA ASN A 96 1.42 -14.35 -4.51
C ASN A 96 1.35 -13.13 -5.45
N GLY A 97 0.18 -12.47 -5.51
CA GLY A 97 -0.07 -11.30 -6.35
C GLY A 97 0.67 -10.04 -5.89
N THR A 98 1.82 -9.75 -6.47
CA THR A 98 2.63 -8.54 -6.22
C THR A 98 1.85 -7.25 -6.55
N ILE A 99 2.22 -6.10 -5.95
CA ILE A 99 1.61 -4.80 -6.33
C ILE A 99 1.74 -4.49 -7.83
N THR A 100 2.77 -5.04 -8.49
CA THR A 100 2.96 -4.99 -9.94
C THR A 100 1.85 -5.72 -10.69
N GLU A 101 1.48 -6.93 -10.26
CA GLU A 101 0.38 -7.70 -10.86
C GLU A 101 -0.96 -7.03 -10.61
N GLN A 102 -1.18 -6.49 -9.40
CA GLN A 102 -2.36 -5.68 -9.09
C GLN A 102 -2.43 -4.45 -9.99
N SER A 103 -1.31 -3.74 -10.16
CA SER A 103 -1.24 -2.53 -10.98
C SER A 103 -1.62 -2.82 -12.44
N LYS A 104 -1.10 -3.92 -13.02
CA LYS A 104 -1.46 -4.37 -14.37
C LYS A 104 -2.93 -4.74 -14.51
N LEU A 105 -3.49 -5.48 -13.54
CA LEU A 105 -4.90 -5.90 -13.54
C LEU A 105 -5.85 -4.71 -13.42
N PHE A 106 -5.52 -3.73 -12.56
CA PHE A 106 -6.32 -2.53 -12.42
C PHE A 106 -6.11 -1.54 -13.56
N GLY A 107 -4.92 -1.49 -14.16
CA GLY A 107 -4.61 -0.60 -15.28
C GLY A 107 -5.56 -0.84 -16.45
N ALA A 108 -5.81 -2.11 -16.77
CA ALA A 108 -6.80 -2.51 -17.76
C ALA A 108 -8.26 -2.11 -17.40
N LYS A 109 -8.57 -1.98 -16.09
CA LYS A 109 -9.93 -1.72 -15.58
C LYS A 109 -10.24 -0.25 -15.32
N TYR A 110 -9.21 0.56 -15.01
CA TYR A 110 -9.34 1.94 -14.54
C TYR A 110 -8.67 2.97 -15.46
N HIS A 111 -7.86 2.54 -16.45
CA HIS A 111 -7.10 3.44 -17.33
C HIS A 111 -6.36 4.53 -16.53
N TYR A 112 -5.46 4.10 -15.64
CA TYR A 112 -4.73 5.00 -14.75
C TYR A 112 -3.21 4.79 -14.90
N THR A 113 -2.44 5.85 -14.67
CA THR A 113 -0.97 5.89 -14.87
C THR A 113 -0.20 5.94 -13.55
N PHE A 114 -0.81 5.50 -12.45
CA PHE A 114 -0.16 5.58 -11.14
C PHE A 114 0.96 4.54 -11.03
N ASP A 115 2.14 5.04 -10.71
CA ASP A 115 3.35 4.26 -10.55
C ASP A 115 3.75 4.24 -9.08
N SER A 116 3.38 3.17 -8.39
CA SER A 116 3.73 2.94 -6.98
C SER A 116 5.24 2.89 -6.76
N SER A 117 6.01 2.52 -7.79
CA SER A 117 7.48 2.43 -7.72
C SER A 117 8.12 3.78 -7.43
N LYS A 118 7.49 4.89 -7.84
CA LYS A 118 7.99 6.25 -7.54
C LYS A 118 7.94 6.56 -6.05
N ILE A 119 6.87 6.15 -5.37
CA ILE A 119 6.71 6.37 -3.93
C ILE A 119 7.66 5.45 -3.17
N ARG A 120 7.67 4.15 -3.52
CA ARG A 120 8.59 3.18 -2.94
C ARG A 120 10.04 3.63 -3.09
N GLY A 121 10.46 3.99 -4.30
CA GLY A 121 11.82 4.41 -4.59
C GLY A 121 12.21 5.71 -3.88
N ALA A 122 11.28 6.65 -3.69
CA ALA A 122 11.54 7.84 -2.90
C ALA A 122 11.77 7.52 -1.41
N ILE A 123 10.93 6.65 -0.82
CA ILE A 123 11.08 6.25 0.59
C ILE A 123 12.32 5.39 0.79
N GLU A 124 12.62 4.48 -0.14
CA GLU A 124 13.86 3.69 -0.16
C GLU A 124 15.08 4.59 -0.22
N LYS A 125 15.07 5.60 -1.11
CA LYS A 125 16.17 6.55 -1.21
C LYS A 125 16.37 7.33 0.09
N LEU A 126 15.30 7.83 0.71
CA LEU A 126 15.39 8.51 2.01
C LEU A 126 15.98 7.60 3.08
N ALA A 127 15.56 6.33 3.12
CA ALA A 127 16.10 5.35 4.05
C ALA A 127 17.60 5.12 3.84
N ILE A 128 18.03 4.90 2.60
CA ILE A 128 19.45 4.67 2.25
C ILE A 128 20.29 5.92 2.55
N ASP A 129 19.82 7.11 2.17
CA ASP A 129 20.52 8.38 2.41
C ASP A 129 20.69 8.64 3.93
N ALA A 130 19.72 8.21 4.75
CA ALA A 130 19.79 8.25 6.21
C ALA A 130 20.60 7.10 6.84
N GLY A 131 21.08 6.14 6.04
CA GLY A 131 21.88 5.00 6.50
C GLY A 131 21.07 3.82 7.08
N TYR A 132 19.82 3.67 6.66
CA TYR A 132 18.92 2.58 7.06
C TYR A 132 18.83 1.53 5.94
N ALA A 133 18.69 0.27 6.33
CA ALA A 133 18.33 -0.80 5.42
C ALA A 133 16.85 -0.71 5.03
N PHE A 134 16.54 -0.84 3.74
CA PHE A 134 15.16 -0.87 3.25
C PHE A 134 14.66 -2.32 3.11
N ASN A 135 13.69 -2.72 3.92
CA ASN A 135 13.11 -4.07 3.90
C ASN A 135 11.67 -4.03 3.37
N TYR A 136 11.51 -4.50 2.13
CA TYR A 136 10.22 -4.60 1.48
C TYR A 136 9.51 -5.91 1.81
N GLN A 137 8.39 -5.83 2.52
CA GLN A 137 7.57 -6.97 2.92
C GLN A 137 6.24 -6.99 2.17
N MET A 138 5.81 -8.16 1.70
CA MET A 138 4.54 -8.31 0.96
C MET A 138 3.31 -8.29 1.87
N THR A 139 3.48 -8.53 3.16
CA THR A 139 2.39 -8.54 4.15
C THR A 139 2.76 -7.60 5.29
N SER A 140 1.74 -7.10 5.98
CA SER A 140 1.93 -6.28 7.18
C SER A 140 2.31 -7.07 8.43
N HIS A 141 2.50 -8.39 8.30
CA HIS A 141 2.81 -9.26 9.42
C HIS A 141 4.29 -9.11 9.78
N GLY A 142 4.58 -8.33 10.83
CA GLY A 142 5.96 -8.00 11.24
C GLY A 142 6.32 -6.51 11.16
N LEU A 143 5.37 -5.66 10.74
CA LEU A 143 5.38 -4.20 10.94
C LEU A 143 4.91 -3.84 12.37
#